data_AF-A0A932CQM3-F1
#
_entry.id   AF-A0A932CQM3-F1
#
_cell.length_a   1.000
_cell.length_b   1.000
_cell.length_c   1.000
_cell.angle_alpha   90.00
_cell.angle_beta   90.00
_cell.angle_gamma   90.00
#
_symmetry.space_group_name_H-M   'P 1'
#
loop_
_entity.id
_entity.type
_entity.pdbx_description
1 polymer ?
#
loop_
_entity_poly.entity_id
_entity_poly.type
_entity_poly.pdbx_seq_one_letter_code
_entity_poly.pdbx_strand_id
1 'polypeptide(L)' 'ARLAWVDATALAKEILGSPMTNTTMVGAFARVYHDLIPLEAVAEAIRRTFPDEKMGEINFRAAQQAYELCELQVLHKSLS' A
#
# COMPACT_ATOMS: atom_id res chain seq x y z
N ALA A 1 -19.71 -0.88 -7.07
CA ALA A 1 -18.65 -1.39 -6.17
C ALA A 1 -17.33 -0.71 -6.54
N ARG A 2 -16.31 -0.71 -5.68
CA ARG A 2 -14.97 -0.22 -6.06
C ARG A 2 -14.03 -1.42 -6.14
N LEU A 3 -13.23 -1.48 -7.19
CA LEU A 3 -12.17 -2.46 -7.35
C LEU A 3 -10.84 -1.72 -7.28
N ALA A 4 -9.89 -2.26 -6.52
CA ALA A 4 -8.55 -1.74 -6.43
C ALA A 4 -7.55 -2.88 -6.63
N TRP A 5 -6.48 -2.65 -7.37
CA TRP A 5 -5.46 -3.66 -7.61
C TRP A 5 -4.06 -3.08 -7.70
N VAL A 6 -3.09 -3.90 -7.31
CA VAL A 6 -1.65 -3.64 -7.40
C VAL A 6 -0.93 -4.99 -7.44
N ASP A 7 0.18 -5.10 -8.17
CA ASP A 7 1.05 -6.27 -8.07
C ASP A 7 1.94 -6.16 -6.83
N ALA A 8 1.35 -6.50 -5.67
CA ALA A 8 2.05 -6.40 -4.40
C ALA A 8 3.25 -7.33 -4.31
N THR A 9 3.24 -8.45 -5.04
CA THR A 9 4.34 -9.43 -5.00
C THR A 9 5.55 -8.91 -5.74
N ALA A 10 5.36 -8.31 -6.92
CA ALA A 10 6.45 -7.69 -7.67
C ALA A 10 7.08 -6.54 -6.87
N LEU A 11 6.27 -5.63 -6.34
CA LEU A 11 6.75 -4.50 -5.54
C LEU A 11 7.51 -4.94 -4.29
N ALA A 12 6.98 -5.94 -3.54
CA ALA A 12 7.67 -6.46 -2.37
C ALA A 12 9.02 -7.09 -2.73
N LYS A 13 9.10 -7.87 -3.82
CA LYS A 13 10.36 -8.44 -4.28
C LYS A 13 11.37 -7.36 -4.68
N GLU A 14 10.94 -6.35 -5.41
CA GLU A 14 11.81 -5.27 -5.88
C GLU A 14 12.35 -4.42 -4.71
N ILE A 15 11.49 -4.06 -3.76
CA ILE A 15 11.82 -3.10 -2.71
C ILE A 15 12.38 -3.80 -1.46
N LEU A 16 11.74 -4.88 -1.01
CA LEU A 16 12.09 -5.59 0.22
C LEU A 16 13.03 -6.77 -0.01
N GLY A 17 13.28 -7.15 -1.27
CA GLY A 17 14.06 -8.35 -1.62
C GLY A 17 13.34 -9.68 -1.36
N SER A 18 12.07 -9.64 -0.96
CA SER A 18 11.28 -10.83 -0.61
C SER A 18 9.79 -10.61 -0.91
N PRO A 19 9.00 -11.67 -1.19
CA PRO A 19 7.59 -11.55 -1.57
C PRO A 19 6.65 -11.30 -0.37
N MET A 20 7.07 -10.51 0.62
CA MET A 20 6.25 -10.14 1.78
C MET A 20 5.33 -8.96 1.44
N THR A 21 4.10 -9.27 1.05
CA THR A 21 3.17 -8.28 0.47
C THR A 21 2.43 -7.43 1.49
N ASN A 22 2.54 -7.73 2.79
CA ASN A 22 1.74 -7.10 3.84
C ASN A 22 1.85 -5.56 3.84
N THR A 23 3.06 -5.01 3.89
CA THR A 23 3.28 -3.56 3.96
C THR A 23 2.87 -2.88 2.65
N THR A 24 3.16 -3.51 1.51
CA THR A 24 2.68 -3.08 0.20
C THR A 24 1.15 -2.99 0.16
N MET A 25 0.44 -3.98 0.71
CA MET A 25 -1.02 -3.98 0.78
C MET A 25 -1.59 -2.89 1.71
N VAL A 26 -0.89 -2.51 2.78
CA VAL A 26 -1.29 -1.36 3.63
C VAL A 26 -1.30 -0.06 2.83
N GLY A 27 -0.29 0.16 1.98
CA GLY A 27 -0.25 1.31 1.08
C GLY A 27 -1.40 1.35 0.08
N ALA A 28 -1.67 0.23 -0.58
CA ALA A 28 -2.81 0.11 -1.50
C ALA A 28 -4.16 0.35 -0.78
N PHE A 29 -4.30 -0.17 0.45
CA PHE A 29 -5.49 0.08 1.26
C PHE A 29 -5.66 1.56 1.58
N ALA A 30 -4.58 2.23 2.00
CA ALA A 30 -4.61 3.67 2.27
C ALA A 30 -5.00 4.47 1.01
N ARG A 31 -4.60 4.05 -0.20
CA ARG A 31 -5.02 4.72 -1.46
C ARG A 31 -6.54 4.69 -1.67
N VAL A 32 -7.19 3.57 -1.36
CA VAL A 32 -8.66 3.40 -1.47
C VAL A 32 -9.40 4.33 -0.50
N TYR A 33 -8.80 4.61 0.65
CA TYR A 33 -9.38 5.39 1.75
C TYR A 33 -8.57 6.66 2.06
N HIS A 34 -7.94 7.27 1.06
CA HIS A 34 -7.00 8.38 1.26
C HIS A 34 -7.59 9.58 2.02
N ASP A 35 -8.89 9.82 1.89
CA ASP A 35 -9.62 10.85 2.65
C ASP A 35 -9.68 10.58 4.17
N LEU A 36 -9.53 9.31 4.59
CA LEU A 36 -9.58 8.87 5.98
C LEU A 36 -8.20 8.43 6.52
N ILE A 37 -7.34 7.94 5.63
CA ILE A 37 -6.04 7.35 5.94
C ILE A 37 -4.99 8.08 5.10
N PRO A 38 -4.48 9.23 5.60
CA PRO A 38 -3.41 9.94 4.92
C PRO A 38 -2.12 9.11 4.94
N LEU A 39 -1.28 9.28 3.92
CA LEU A 39 -0.05 8.50 3.77
C LEU A 39 0.93 8.73 4.94
N GLU A 40 0.88 9.91 5.54
CA GLU A 40 1.66 10.29 6.73
C GLU A 40 1.32 9.41 7.93
N ALA A 41 0.04 9.06 8.12
CA ALA A 41 -0.40 8.17 9.19
C ALA A 41 0.12 6.73 8.96
N VAL A 42 0.20 6.30 7.70
CA VAL A 42 0.82 5.02 7.34
C VAL A 42 2.31 5.02 7.67
N ALA A 43 3.02 6.11 7.34
CA ALA A 43 4.44 6.26 7.67
C ALA A 43 4.70 6.16 9.18
N GLU A 44 3.88 6.86 9.98
CA GLU A 44 3.97 6.81 11.45
C GLU A 44 3.71 5.39 11.98
N ALA A 45 2.65 4.73 11.50
CA ALA A 45 2.31 3.38 11.94
C ALA A 45 3.42 2.37 11.61
N ILE A 46 4.02 2.47 10.42
CA ILE A 46 5.14 1.62 10.00
C ILE A 46 6.37 1.86 10.88
N ARG A 47 6.76 3.12 11.13
CA ARG A 47 7.91 3.43 11.99
C ARG A 47 7.72 2.97 13.43
N ARG A 48 6.48 3.01 13.95
CA ARG A 48 6.14 2.44 15.26
C ARG A 48 6.23 0.91 15.29
N THR A 49 5.90 0.25 14.18
CA THR A 49 5.94 -1.22 14.04
C THR A 49 7.36 -1.75 13.82
N PHE A 50 8.18 -0.98 13.09
CA PHE A 50 9.58 -1.28 12.79
C PHE A 50 10.46 -0.15 13.35
N PRO A 51 10.87 -0.23 14.64
CA PRO A 51 11.64 0.82 15.29
C PRO A 51 13.06 1.00 14.71
N ASP A 52 13.59 -0.04 14.06
CA ASP A 52 14.82 0.07 13.29
C ASP A 52 14.58 0.99 12.08
N GLU A 53 15.35 2.07 11.98
CA GLU A 53 15.15 3.13 11.00
C GLU A 53 15.19 2.60 9.55
N LYS A 54 16.14 1.70 9.25
CA LYS A 54 16.29 1.12 7.92
C LYS A 54 15.10 0.23 7.57
N MET A 55 14.65 -0.58 8.52
CA MET A 55 13.49 -1.45 8.32
C MET A 55 12.19 -0.64 8.23
N GLY A 56 12.02 0.42 9.03
CA GLY A 56 10.88 1.32 8.94
C GLY A 56 10.83 2.02 7.58
N GLU A 57 11.95 2.54 7.11
CA GLU A 57 12.02 3.25 5.83
C GLU A 57 11.78 2.33 4.63
N ILE A 58 12.40 1.15 4.59
CA ILE A 58 12.21 0.23 3.45
C ILE A 58 10.77 -0.31 3.39
N ASN A 59 10.15 -0.55 4.56
CA ASN A 59 8.73 -0.92 4.64
C ASN A 59 7.85 0.25 4.20
N PHE A 60 8.11 1.46 4.67
CA PHE A 60 7.33 2.63 4.25
C PHE A 60 7.43 2.86 2.75
N ARG A 61 8.62 2.72 2.15
CA ARG A 61 8.80 2.80 0.70
C ARG A 61 7.94 1.79 -0.06
N ALA A 62 7.84 0.55 0.44
CA ALA A 62 6.98 -0.47 -0.17
C ALA A 62 5.49 -0.11 -0.08
N ALA A 63 5.03 0.42 1.05
CA ALA A 63 3.67 0.95 1.18
C ALA A 63 3.44 2.16 0.26
N GLN A 64 4.35 3.13 0.24
CA GLN A 64 4.25 4.33 -0.58
C GLN A 64 4.15 4.00 -2.07
N GLN A 65 5.02 3.11 -2.57
CA GLN A 65 4.98 2.69 -3.98
C GLN A 65 3.64 2.02 -4.32
N ALA A 66 3.09 1.20 -3.43
CA ALA A 66 1.76 0.63 -3.64
C ALA A 66 0.65 1.66 -3.58
N TYR A 67 0.74 2.66 -2.70
CA TYR A 67 -0.22 3.75 -2.62
C TYR A 67 -0.25 4.55 -3.94
N GLU A 68 0.90 4.81 -4.53
CA GLU A 68 1.05 5.55 -5.79
C GLU A 68 0.52 4.76 -6.98
N LEU A 69 0.89 3.48 -7.08
CA LEU A 69 0.63 2.60 -8.23
C LEU A 69 -0.70 1.84 -8.16
N CYS A 70 -1.38 1.83 -7.01
CA CYS A 70 -2.67 1.16 -6.89
C CYS A 70 -3.70 1.80 -7.81
N GLU A 71 -4.22 1.00 -8.74
CA GLU A 71 -5.27 1.41 -9.66
C GLU A 71 -6.64 1.29 -8.98
N LEU A 72 -7.54 2.23 -9.30
CA LEU A 72 -8.88 2.34 -8.71
C LEU A 72 -9.93 2.40 -9.81
N GLN A 73 -10.87 1.45 -9.79
CA GLN A 73 -11.98 1.41 -10.72
C GLN A 73 -13.32 1.45 -9.97
N VAL A 74 -14.20 2.35 -10.40
CA VAL A 74 -15.60 2.37 -9.98
C VAL A 74 -16.39 1.43 -10.89
N LEU A 75 -16.89 0.35 -10.31
CA LEU A 75 -17.75 -0.61 -11.01
C LEU A 75 -19.20 -0.09 -10.99
N HIS A 76 -19.69 0.31 -12.16
CA HIS A 76 -21.10 0.59 -12.39
C HIS A 76 -21.86 -0.73 -12.56
N LYS A 77 -23.03 -0.86 -11.91
CA LYS A 77 -23.91 -2.00 -12.17
C LYS A 77 -24.51 -1.81 -13.57
N SER A 78 -24.22 -2.71 -14.50
CA SER A 78 -25.11 -2.91 -15.64
C SER A 78 -26.39 -3.52 -15.05
N LEU A 79 -27.48 -2.76 -15.06
CA LEU A 79 -28.81 -3.32 -14.82
C LEU A 79 -29.15 -4.15 -16.05
N SER A 80 -29.03 -5.47 -15.93
CA SER A 80 -29.67 -6.45 -16.80
C SER A 80 -31.02 -6.82 -16.22
#